data_AF-A0A1E3X306-F1
#
_entry.id   AF-A0A1E3X306-F1
#
_cell.length_a   1.000
_cell.length_b   1.000
_cell.length_c   1.000
_cell.angle_alpha   90.00
_cell.angle_beta   90.00
_cell.angle_gamma   90.00
#
_symmetry.space_group_name_H-M   'P 1'
#
loop_
_entity.id
_entity.type
_entity.pdbx_description
1 polymer ?
#
loop_
_entity_poly.entity_id
_entity_poly.type
_entity_poly.pdbx_seq_one_letter_code
_entity_poly.pdbx_strand_id
1 'polypeptide(L)'
;SKLTIKGSKRLRINSVKNPTKRIQKRPAIFIATSGFAYNHWGGGVFYPDGLPQKKWLEHYAEHFDTVELNVAFYRLPSEKAFRSWYKRTPKSFAFGLKGS
;
A
#
# COMPACT_ATOMS: atom_id res chain seq x y z
N SER A 1 47.28 -62.52 -2.59
CA SER A 1 46.35 -61.76 -3.44
C SER A 1 46.39 -60.30 -3.00
N LYS A 2 46.84 -59.39 -3.87
CA LYS A 2 46.87 -57.95 -3.60
C LYS A 2 45.45 -57.37 -3.75
N LEU A 3 44.97 -56.61 -2.76
CA LEU A 3 43.99 -55.56 -3.00
C LEU A 3 44.20 -54.41 -2.00
N THR A 4 44.72 -53.31 -2.54
CA THR A 4 44.66 -51.94 -2.01
C THR A 4 43.19 -51.50 -1.97
N ILE A 5 42.72 -50.71 -0.99
CA ILE A 5 42.47 -49.27 -1.13
C ILE A 5 42.25 -48.65 0.28
N LYS A 6 43.08 -47.63 0.58
CA LYS A 6 42.91 -46.60 1.61
C LYS A 6 41.68 -45.73 1.31
N GLY A 7 40.95 -45.24 2.30
CA GLY A 7 40.13 -44.05 2.07
C GLY A 7 39.08 -43.66 3.11
N SER A 8 39.50 -42.87 4.09
CA SER A 8 38.82 -41.69 4.64
C SER A 8 37.34 -41.77 5.04
N LYS A 9 37.09 -41.75 6.35
CA LYS A 9 35.81 -41.38 6.97
C LYS A 9 35.39 -39.99 6.47
N ARG A 10 34.36 -39.94 5.63
CA ARG A 10 33.70 -38.69 5.25
C ARG A 10 32.67 -38.34 6.33
N LEU A 11 33.03 -37.44 7.25
CA LEU A 11 32.09 -36.79 8.14
C LEU A 11 31.08 -36.01 7.29
N ARG A 12 29.81 -36.38 7.38
CA ARG A 12 28.69 -35.64 6.78
C ARG A 12 28.47 -34.39 7.64
N ILE A 13 29.10 -33.29 7.28
CA ILE A 13 28.65 -31.96 7.72
C ILE A 13 27.32 -31.67 7.01
N ASN A 14 26.23 -31.63 7.78
CA ASN A 14 24.97 -31.11 7.30
C ASN A 14 25.19 -29.61 7.00
N SER A 15 25.31 -29.28 5.71
CA SER A 15 25.26 -27.89 5.26
C SER A 15 23.87 -27.35 5.60
N VAL A 16 23.80 -26.52 6.65
CA VAL A 16 22.68 -25.64 6.91
C VAL A 16 22.58 -24.70 5.70
N LYS A 17 21.82 -25.10 4.67
CA LYS A 17 21.36 -24.16 3.67
C LYS A 17 20.26 -23.36 4.33
N ASN A 18 20.66 -22.24 4.92
CA ASN A 18 19.74 -21.16 5.26
C ASN A 18 19.35 -20.50 3.93
N PRO A 19 18.16 -20.72 3.35
CA PRO A 19 17.72 -19.86 2.28
C PRO A 19 17.28 -18.59 3.01
N THR A 20 18.13 -17.57 3.00
CA THR A 20 17.68 -16.19 3.15
C THR A 20 16.49 -16.04 2.20
N LYS A 21 15.27 -16.06 2.77
CA LYS A 21 14.05 -15.69 2.08
C LYS A 21 14.32 -14.27 1.60
N ARG A 22 14.74 -14.14 0.35
CA ARG A 22 14.63 -12.89 -0.40
C ARG A 22 13.17 -12.49 -0.20
N ILE A 23 12.91 -11.51 0.66
CA ILE A 23 11.58 -10.92 0.79
C ILE A 23 11.35 -10.30 -0.58
N GLN A 24 10.71 -11.07 -1.46
CA GLN A 24 10.23 -10.56 -2.73
C GLN A 24 9.17 -9.55 -2.30
N LYS A 25 9.55 -8.26 -2.32
CA LYS A 25 8.63 -7.14 -2.15
C LYS A 25 7.71 -7.22 -3.36
N ARG A 26 6.63 -8.02 -3.24
CA ARG A 26 5.55 -8.02 -4.22
C ARG A 26 5.14 -6.56 -4.38
N PRO A 27 4.94 -6.07 -5.62
CA PRO A 27 4.50 -4.70 -5.80
C PRO A 27 3.23 -4.49 -4.96
N ALA A 28 3.19 -3.40 -4.19
CA ALA A 28 1.99 -3.03 -3.48
C ALA A 28 0.94 -2.66 -4.55
N ILE A 29 -0.08 -3.52 -4.70
CA ILE A 29 -1.21 -3.23 -5.56
C ILE A 29 -2.13 -2.31 -4.77
N PHE A 30 -2.37 -1.13 -5.30
CA PHE A 30 -3.31 -0.18 -4.74
C PHE A 30 -4.56 -0.13 -5.61
N ILE A 31 -5.73 -0.21 -4.96
CA ILE A 31 -7.04 -0.07 -5.60
C ILE A 31 -7.67 1.18 -4.99
N ALA A 32 -8.21 2.05 -5.85
CA ALA A 32 -8.79 3.32 -5.45
C ALA A 32 -9.62 3.94 -6.59
N THR A 33 -10.24 5.07 -6.30
CA THR A 33 -10.99 5.89 -7.25
C THR A 33 -10.24 7.17 -7.61
N SER A 34 -10.62 7.78 -8.74
CA SER A 34 -10.05 9.07 -9.20
C SER A 34 -10.69 10.29 -8.52
N GLY A 35 -10.78 10.22 -7.19
CA GLY A 35 -11.38 11.22 -6.32
C GLY A 35 -12.22 10.57 -5.22
N PHE A 36 -12.54 11.33 -4.17
CA PHE A 36 -13.30 10.83 -3.01
C PHE A 36 -14.50 11.73 -2.64
N ALA A 37 -14.81 12.77 -3.41
CA ALA A 37 -15.77 13.79 -2.99
C ALA A 37 -16.86 14.02 -4.04
N TYR A 38 -17.72 13.02 -4.23
CA TYR A 38 -18.84 13.07 -5.15
C TYR A 38 -20.18 13.07 -4.42
N ASN A 39 -21.03 14.07 -4.65
CA ASN A 39 -22.29 14.21 -3.91
C ASN A 39 -23.21 12.99 -4.04
N HIS A 40 -23.20 12.31 -5.19
CA HIS A 40 -24.00 11.12 -5.44
C HIS A 40 -23.50 9.85 -4.72
N TRP A 41 -22.35 9.91 -4.03
CA TRP A 41 -21.88 8.84 -3.13
C TRP A 41 -22.45 8.99 -1.71
N GLY A 42 -23.08 10.14 -1.41
CA GLY A 42 -23.77 10.40 -0.14
C GLY A 42 -25.09 9.65 0.00
N GLY A 43 -25.78 9.87 1.13
CA GLY A 43 -27.13 9.33 1.36
C GLY A 43 -27.18 7.81 1.49
N GLY A 44 -26.10 7.19 1.98
CA GLY A 44 -26.03 5.74 2.21
C GLY A 44 -25.51 4.92 1.03
N VAL A 45 -25.13 5.53 -0.10
CA VAL A 45 -24.56 4.80 -1.26
C VAL A 45 -23.16 4.28 -0.96
N PHE A 46 -22.26 5.17 -0.56
CA PHE A 46 -20.93 4.82 -0.06
C PHE A 46 -20.68 5.52 1.28
N TYR A 47 -21.06 6.80 1.39
CA TYR A 47 -21.02 7.51 2.66
C TYR A 47 -22.31 7.29 3.45
N PRO A 48 -22.22 6.93 4.74
CA PRO A 48 -23.38 6.80 5.62
C PRO A 48 -24.28 8.04 5.57
N ASP A 49 -25.58 7.83 5.71
CA ASP A 49 -26.53 8.94 5.74
C ASP A 49 -26.23 9.88 6.93
N GLY A 50 -26.37 11.18 6.68
CA GLY A 50 -26.01 12.22 7.65
C GLY A 50 -24.52 12.43 7.91
N LEU A 51 -23.60 11.68 7.28
CA LEU A 51 -22.15 11.91 7.44
C LEU A 51 -21.75 13.25 6.80
N PRO A 52 -21.21 14.23 7.58
CA PRO A 52 -20.81 15.50 7.02
C PRO A 52 -19.70 15.35 5.97
N GLN A 53 -19.80 16.04 4.83
CA GLN A 53 -18.83 15.94 3.73
C GLN A 53 -17.38 16.17 4.15
N LYS A 54 -17.17 17.04 5.16
CA LYS A 54 -15.85 17.27 5.75
C LYS A 54 -15.22 16.04 6.39
N LYS A 55 -15.96 14.96 6.64
CA LYS A 55 -15.49 13.68 7.21
C LYS A 55 -15.39 12.55 6.17
N TRP A 56 -15.69 12.83 4.90
CA TRP A 56 -15.72 11.79 3.87
C TRP A 56 -14.34 11.22 3.55
N LEU A 57 -13.27 12.00 3.69
CA LEU A 57 -11.92 11.51 3.47
C LEU A 57 -11.54 10.45 4.52
N GLU A 58 -11.88 10.68 5.78
CA GLU A 58 -11.64 9.74 6.88
C GLU A 58 -12.35 8.43 6.60
N HIS A 59 -13.64 8.49 6.25
CA HIS A 59 -14.42 7.30 5.91
C HIS A 59 -13.87 6.58 4.66
N TYR A 60 -13.47 7.33 3.64
CA TYR A 60 -12.86 6.77 2.45
C TYR A 60 -11.54 6.03 2.78
N ALA A 61 -10.73 6.59 3.67
CA ALA A 61 -9.47 6.01 4.12
C ALA A 61 -9.61 4.80 5.06
N GLU A 62 -10.83 4.50 5.53
CA GLU A 62 -11.16 3.24 6.20
C GLU A 62 -11.34 2.08 5.19
N HIS A 63 -11.61 2.40 3.92
CA HIS A 63 -11.94 1.42 2.87
C HIS A 63 -10.85 1.28 1.81
N PHE A 64 -10.07 2.33 1.56
CA PHE A 64 -9.02 2.36 0.56
C PHE A 64 -7.71 2.88 1.14
N ASP A 65 -6.59 2.34 0.67
CA ASP A 65 -5.24 2.75 1.09
C ASP A 65 -4.70 3.93 0.26
N THR A 66 -5.39 4.35 -0.81
CA THR A 66 -4.98 5.48 -1.64
C THR A 66 -6.16 6.16 -2.33
N VAL A 67 -5.91 7.34 -2.88
CA VAL A 67 -6.83 8.03 -3.79
C VAL A 67 -6.03 8.73 -4.89
N GLU A 68 -6.55 8.72 -6.12
CA GLU A 68 -6.01 9.56 -7.19
C GLU A 68 -6.72 10.93 -7.20
N LEU A 69 -5.96 11.99 -7.02
CA LEU A 69 -6.42 13.37 -7.06
C LEU A 69 -6.34 13.92 -8.49
N ASN A 70 -7.50 14.01 -9.14
CA ASN A 70 -7.67 14.71 -10.42
C ASN A 70 -7.61 16.25 -10.30
N VAL A 71 -7.61 16.78 -9.08
CA VAL A 71 -7.73 18.23 -8.81
C VAL A 71 -6.52 19.04 -9.30
N ALA A 72 -5.36 18.41 -9.51
CA ALA A 72 -4.19 19.07 -10.09
C ALA A 72 -4.43 19.64 -11.50
N PHE A 73 -5.47 19.19 -12.22
CA PHE A 73 -5.79 19.68 -13.56
C PHE A 73 -6.51 21.04 -13.57
N TYR A 74 -7.23 21.40 -12.48
CA TYR A 74 -8.03 22.63 -12.42
C TYR A 74 -7.51 23.66 -11.41
N ARG A 75 -6.94 23.22 -10.29
CA ARG A 75 -6.30 24.07 -9.27
C ARG A 75 -5.59 23.20 -8.25
N LEU A 76 -4.28 23.37 -8.08
CA LEU A 76 -3.56 22.65 -7.04
C LEU A 76 -4.18 22.95 -5.66
N PRO A 77 -4.50 21.92 -4.85
CA PRO A 77 -4.90 22.14 -3.48
C PRO A 77 -3.81 22.92 -2.74
N SER A 78 -4.20 23.80 -1.83
CA SER A 78 -3.22 24.53 -1.03
C SER A 78 -2.42 23.55 -0.16
N GLU A 79 -1.20 23.93 0.20
CA GLU A 79 -0.38 23.16 1.14
C GLU A 79 -1.13 22.90 2.46
N LYS A 80 -1.94 23.86 2.92
CA LYS A 80 -2.80 23.72 4.09
C LYS A 80 -3.83 22.59 3.91
N ALA A 81 -4.41 22.43 2.73
CA ALA A 81 -5.33 21.34 2.43
C ALA A 81 -4.62 19.98 2.47
N PHE A 82 -3.46 19.85 1.82
CA PHE A 82 -2.64 18.63 1.88
C PHE A 82 -2.24 18.26 3.30
N ARG A 83 -1.75 19.24 4.09
CA ARG A 83 -1.41 19.05 5.50
C ARG A 83 -2.61 18.63 6.34
N SER A 84 -3.80 19.16 6.04
CA SER A 84 -5.04 18.75 6.72
C SER A 84 -5.38 17.30 6.39
N TRP A 85 -5.37 16.92 5.11
CA TRP A 85 -5.65 15.55 4.67
C TRP A 85 -4.67 14.53 5.23
N TYR A 86 -3.38 14.85 5.22
CA TYR A 86 -2.34 13.99 5.81
C TYR A 86 -2.57 13.74 7.31
N LYS A 87 -3.03 14.74 8.06
CA LYS A 87 -3.36 14.57 9.50
C LYS A 87 -4.61 13.74 9.75
N ARG A 88 -5.48 13.62 8.75
CA ARG A 88 -6.81 12.99 8.86
C ARG A 88 -6.87 11.59 8.26
N THR A 89 -5.77 11.12 7.68
CA THR A 89 -5.66 9.80 7.06
C THR A 89 -4.61 8.96 7.78
N PRO A 90 -4.67 7.61 7.70
CA PRO A 90 -3.62 6.75 8.23
C PRO A 90 -2.25 7.10 7.63
N LYS A 91 -1.17 6.88 8.40
CA LYS A 91 0.20 7.17 7.94
C LYS A 91 0.60 6.38 6.68
N SER A 92 -0.06 5.25 6.43
CA SER A 92 0.14 4.41 5.24
C SER A 92 -0.67 4.87 4.02
N PHE A 93 -1.61 5.79 4.19
CA PHE A 93 -2.48 6.25 3.12
C PHE A 93 -1.70 7.09 2.10
N ALA A 94 -1.86 6.78 0.82
CA ALA A 94 -1.19 7.46 -0.26
C ALA A 94 -2.13 8.41 -1.02
N PHE A 95 -1.57 9.49 -1.56
CA PHE A 95 -2.26 10.38 -2.50
C PHE A 95 -1.54 10.31 -3.84
N GLY A 96 -2.19 9.75 -4.85
CA GLY A 96 -1.71 9.82 -6.22
C GLY A 96 -2.11 11.16 -6.82
N LEU A 97 -1.17 11.90 -7.41
CA LEU A 97 -1.48 13.12 -8.14
C LEU A 97 -1.44 12.85 -9.63
N LYS A 98 -2.45 13.34 -10.35
CA LYS A 98 -2.38 13.38 -11.81
C LYS A 98 -1.38 14.46 -12.22
N GLY A 99 -0.25 14.03 -12.79
CA GLY A 99 0.71 14.91 -13.44
C GLY A 99 0.17 15.37 -14.80
N SER A 100 0.40 16.63 -15.15
CA SER A 100 0.15 17.19 -16.49
C SER A 100 1.28 16.85 -17.46
#